data_AF-A0A161UGC3-F1
#
_entry.id   AF-A0A161UGC3-F1
#
_cell.length_a   1.000
_cell.length_b   1.000
_cell.length_c   1.000
_cell.angle_alpha   90.00
_cell.angle_beta   90.00
_cell.angle_gamma   90.00
#
_symmetry.space_group_name_H-M   'P 1'
#
loop_
_entity.id
_entity.type
_entity.pdbx_description
1 polymer ?
#
loop_
_entity_poly.entity_id
_entity_poly.type
_entity_poly.pdbx_seq_one_letter_code
_entity_poly.pdbx_strand_id
1 'polypeptide(L)'
;MDRIRVGVNGYGVIGKRVADAVHAQPDMHLVGVADIVTDWRIQSAVPRLPVFAATPDAHSGMVDTGIRPEGTLDDLLAQSDVIVDTTPKHVAAGNLPRYQAAGVKVIVQGGEAHSTTGHSFVAQANYATALGRDLTRVVSCNTTSIVRVLGALENAGLLLRARGVTGRAECRRVHYSSWD
;
A
#
# COMPACT_ATOMS: atom_id res chain seq x y z
N MET A 1 -3.71 -9.29 -23.46
CA MET A 1 -2.83 -9.36 -22.28
C MET A 1 -3.76 -9.27 -21.10
N ASP A 2 -3.76 -10.28 -20.23
CA ASP A 2 -4.61 -10.24 -19.04
C ASP A 2 -4.04 -9.18 -18.09
N ARG A 3 -4.92 -8.29 -17.60
CA ARG A 3 -4.55 -7.23 -16.67
C ARG A 3 -4.23 -7.85 -15.31
N ILE A 4 -3.16 -7.41 -14.66
CA ILE A 4 -2.83 -7.85 -13.30
C ILE A 4 -3.90 -7.36 -12.34
N ARG A 5 -4.52 -8.28 -11.59
CA ARG A 5 -5.57 -7.98 -10.62
C ARG A 5 -4.92 -7.57 -9.30
N VAL A 6 -5.18 -6.34 -8.87
CA VAL A 6 -4.57 -5.74 -7.68
C VAL A 6 -5.64 -5.50 -6.63
N GLY A 7 -5.45 -6.05 -5.44
CA GLY A 7 -6.17 -5.64 -4.24
C GLY A 7 -5.35 -4.64 -3.43
N VAL A 8 -6.01 -3.78 -2.65
CA VAL A 8 -5.34 -2.89 -1.69
C VAL A 8 -5.91 -3.12 -0.29
N ASN A 9 -5.08 -3.48 0.68
CA ASN A 9 -5.49 -3.59 2.08
C ASN A 9 -5.08 -2.34 2.87
N GLY A 10 -6.05 -1.68 3.49
CA GLY A 10 -5.97 -0.36 4.10
C GLY A 10 -6.24 0.76 3.08
N TYR A 11 -7.35 1.46 3.20
CA TYR A 11 -7.72 2.63 2.39
C TYR A 11 -7.32 3.95 3.07
N GLY A 12 -6.13 3.96 3.67
CA GLY A 12 -5.56 5.13 4.34
C GLY A 12 -4.94 6.15 3.39
N VAL A 13 -4.05 6.99 3.94
CA VAL A 13 -3.34 8.04 3.20
C VAL A 13 -2.52 7.50 2.02
N ILE A 14 -1.91 6.32 2.18
CA ILE A 14 -1.14 5.65 1.11
C ILE A 14 -2.08 4.83 0.23
N GLY A 15 -2.91 3.97 0.82
CA GLY A 15 -3.80 3.06 0.11
C GLY A 15 -4.68 3.73 -0.95
N LYS A 16 -5.33 4.86 -0.63
CA LYS A 16 -6.16 5.55 -1.63
C LYS A 16 -5.38 6.03 -2.85
N ARG A 17 -4.14 6.47 -2.66
CA ARG A 17 -3.27 6.91 -3.76
C ARG A 17 -2.75 5.74 -4.57
N VAL A 18 -2.51 4.59 -3.92
CA VAL A 18 -2.17 3.35 -4.62
C VAL A 18 -3.36 2.89 -5.46
N ALA A 19 -4.57 2.88 -4.90
CA ALA A 19 -5.79 2.53 -5.63
C ALA A 19 -6.00 3.41 -6.87
N ASP A 20 -5.88 4.73 -6.73
CA ASP A 20 -5.98 5.67 -7.85
C ASP A 20 -4.88 5.41 -8.91
N ALA A 21 -3.64 5.13 -8.48
CA ALA A 21 -2.52 4.86 -9.38
C ALA A 21 -2.70 3.56 -10.17
N VAL A 22 -3.18 2.49 -9.51
CA VAL A 22 -3.53 1.20 -10.14
C VAL A 22 -4.64 1.40 -11.17
N HIS A 23 -5.69 2.14 -10.82
CA HIS A 23 -6.81 2.42 -11.72
C HIS A 23 -6.36 3.16 -12.99
N ALA A 24 -5.32 4.01 -12.88
CA ALA A 24 -4.74 4.73 -14.02
C ALA A 24 -3.81 3.89 -14.90
N GLN A 25 -3.41 2.67 -14.50
CA GLN A 25 -2.53 1.82 -15.30
C GLN A 25 -3.35 0.98 -16.30
N PRO A 26 -2.98 0.96 -17.60
CA PRO A 26 -3.71 0.20 -18.62
C PRO A 26 -3.54 -1.33 -18.47
N ASP A 27 -2.47 -1.77 -17.84
CA ASP A 27 -2.08 -3.18 -17.65
C ASP A 27 -2.46 -3.74 -16.26
N MET A 28 -3.11 -2.95 -15.40
CA MET A 28 -3.57 -3.38 -14.08
C MET A 28 -5.07 -3.17 -13.92
N HIS A 29 -5.72 -3.99 -13.10
CA HIS A 29 -7.12 -3.88 -12.72
C HIS A 29 -7.24 -3.83 -11.20
N LEU A 30 -7.82 -2.75 -10.66
CA LEU A 30 -8.10 -2.66 -9.23
C LEU A 30 -9.34 -3.50 -8.91
N VAL A 31 -9.14 -4.60 -8.18
CA VAL A 31 -10.23 -5.48 -7.71
C VAL A 31 -11.07 -4.77 -6.66
N GLY A 32 -10.42 -4.07 -5.74
CA GLY A 32 -11.09 -3.35 -4.67
C GLY A 32 -10.13 -2.98 -3.55
N VAL A 33 -10.73 -2.40 -2.50
CA VAL A 33 -10.01 -1.95 -1.32
C VAL A 33 -10.62 -2.58 -0.07
N ALA A 34 -9.78 -3.03 0.86
CA ALA A 34 -10.21 -3.52 2.16
C ALA A 34 -9.83 -2.54 3.28
N ASP A 35 -10.66 -2.40 4.30
CA ASP A 35 -10.32 -1.62 5.50
C ASP A 35 -11.07 -2.13 6.75
N ILE A 36 -10.60 -1.70 7.92
CA ILE A 36 -11.32 -1.85 9.21
C ILE A 36 -12.17 -0.63 9.54
N VAL A 37 -11.90 0.52 8.90
CA VAL A 37 -12.58 1.78 9.17
C VAL A 37 -14.00 1.75 8.58
N THR A 38 -14.96 2.29 9.33
CA THR A 38 -16.39 2.34 8.94
C THR A 38 -16.89 3.79 8.79
N ASP A 39 -15.97 4.76 8.80
CA ASP A 39 -16.28 6.19 8.76
C ASP A 39 -16.38 6.75 7.33
N TRP A 40 -16.54 8.08 7.25
CA TRP A 40 -16.66 8.85 6.01
C TRP A 40 -15.58 8.55 4.95
N ARG A 41 -14.39 8.10 5.35
CA ARG A 41 -13.30 7.78 4.42
C ARG A 41 -13.71 6.63 3.50
N ILE A 42 -14.31 5.59 4.06
CA ILE A 42 -14.82 4.45 3.28
C ILE A 42 -16.10 4.83 2.53
N GLN A 43 -16.98 5.64 3.12
CA GLN A 43 -18.15 6.14 2.40
C GLN A 43 -17.77 6.91 1.12
N SER A 44 -16.63 7.61 1.12
CA SER A 44 -16.12 8.28 -0.09
C SER A 44 -15.55 7.32 -1.16
N ALA A 45 -15.26 6.07 -0.80
CA ALA A 45 -14.76 5.04 -1.70
C ALA A 45 -15.88 4.25 -2.37
N VAL A 46 -16.96 3.94 -1.63
CA VAL A 46 -18.08 3.09 -2.08
C VAL A 46 -18.65 3.47 -3.47
N PRO A 47 -18.88 4.75 -3.81
CA PRO A 47 -19.43 5.10 -5.12
C PRO A 47 -18.45 4.89 -6.29
N ARG A 48 -17.16 4.67 -5.98
CA ARG A 48 -16.06 4.67 -6.95
C ARG A 48 -15.40 3.32 -7.09
N LEU A 49 -15.39 2.51 -6.04
CA LEU A 49 -14.55 1.31 -5.91
C LEU A 49 -15.28 0.22 -5.10
N PRO A 50 -15.08 -1.07 -5.44
CA PRO A 50 -15.48 -2.18 -4.57
C PRO A 50 -14.80 -2.09 -3.20
N VAL A 51 -15.59 -2.16 -2.14
CA VAL A 51 -15.11 -2.09 -0.74
C VAL A 51 -15.31 -3.44 -0.07
N PHE A 52 -14.26 -3.93 0.57
CA PHE A 52 -14.25 -5.17 1.33
C PHE A 52 -13.98 -4.88 2.82
N ALA A 53 -14.51 -5.72 3.69
CA ALA A 53 -14.23 -5.64 5.12
C ALA A 53 -12.96 -6.42 5.46
N ALA A 54 -11.99 -5.77 6.10
CA ALA A 54 -10.72 -6.43 6.45
C ALA A 54 -10.88 -7.51 7.54
N THR A 55 -11.88 -7.35 8.40
CA THR A 55 -12.20 -8.25 9.52
C THR A 55 -13.72 -8.48 9.65
N PRO A 56 -14.16 -9.53 10.34
CA PRO A 56 -15.59 -9.74 10.64
C PRO A 56 -16.23 -8.56 11.41
N ASP A 57 -15.52 -7.99 12.38
CA ASP A 57 -16.00 -6.83 13.14
C ASP A 57 -16.17 -5.61 12.25
N ALA A 58 -15.23 -5.39 11.31
CA ALA A 58 -15.35 -4.32 10.33
C ALA A 58 -16.54 -4.54 9.39
N HIS A 59 -16.82 -5.79 9.01
CA HIS A 59 -17.98 -6.12 8.18
C HIS A 59 -19.27 -5.69 8.89
N SER A 60 -19.47 -6.12 10.14
CA SER A 60 -20.62 -5.74 10.94
C SER A 60 -20.72 -4.21 11.10
N GLY A 61 -19.61 -3.55 11.46
CA GLY A 61 -19.60 -2.10 11.63
C GLY A 61 -19.86 -1.31 10.33
N MET A 62 -19.43 -1.83 9.17
CA MET A 62 -19.77 -1.23 7.87
C MET A 62 -21.28 -1.34 7.63
N VAL A 63 -21.88 -2.52 7.85
CA VAL A 63 -23.32 -2.73 7.67
C VAL A 63 -24.13 -1.82 8.60
N ASP A 64 -23.73 -1.67 9.86
CA ASP A 64 -24.40 -0.81 10.84
C ASP A 64 -24.35 0.68 10.47
N THR A 65 -23.32 1.09 9.71
CA THR A 65 -23.15 2.47 9.21
C THR A 65 -23.73 2.68 7.81
N GLY A 66 -24.45 1.68 7.28
CA GLY A 66 -25.10 1.73 5.97
C GLY A 66 -24.17 1.45 4.77
N ILE A 67 -22.91 1.07 5.02
CA ILE A 67 -21.98 0.60 4.00
C ILE A 67 -22.25 -0.87 3.75
N ARG A 68 -22.47 -1.27 2.49
CA ARG A 68 -22.57 -2.68 2.11
C ARG A 68 -21.25 -3.14 1.49
N PRO A 69 -20.36 -3.79 2.25
CA PRO A 69 -19.14 -4.35 1.68
C PRO A 69 -19.48 -5.47 0.68
N GLU A 70 -18.68 -5.58 -0.37
CA GLU A 70 -18.75 -6.62 -1.41
C GLU A 70 -18.36 -8.00 -0.87
N GLY A 71 -17.63 -8.02 0.25
CA GLY A 71 -17.21 -9.24 0.94
C GLY A 71 -16.15 -8.96 2.00
N THR A 72 -15.39 -10.00 2.31
CA THR A 72 -14.27 -9.97 3.27
C THR A 72 -12.92 -9.78 2.58
N LEU A 73 -11.85 -9.61 3.37
CA LEU A 73 -10.50 -9.63 2.83
C LEU A 73 -10.16 -10.93 2.10
N ASP A 74 -10.69 -12.09 2.50
CA ASP A 74 -10.43 -13.34 1.79
C ASP A 74 -11.04 -13.34 0.39
N ASP A 75 -12.24 -12.76 0.26
CA ASP A 75 -12.90 -12.59 -1.05
C ASP A 75 -12.09 -11.66 -1.97
N LEU A 76 -11.50 -10.60 -1.41
CA LEU A 76 -10.58 -9.73 -2.14
C LEU A 76 -9.31 -10.47 -2.57
N LEU A 77 -8.73 -11.29 -1.69
CA LEU A 77 -7.52 -12.07 -1.98
C LEU A 77 -7.77 -13.12 -3.07
N ALA A 78 -8.90 -13.85 -3.02
CA ALA A 78 -9.26 -14.84 -4.02
C ALA A 78 -9.39 -14.26 -5.44
N GLN A 79 -9.67 -12.96 -5.54
CA GLN A 79 -9.83 -12.23 -6.79
C GLN A 79 -8.57 -11.48 -7.24
N SER A 80 -7.50 -11.47 -6.43
CA SER A 80 -6.29 -10.68 -6.67
C SER A 80 -5.11 -11.56 -7.07
N ASP A 81 -4.26 -11.07 -7.97
CA ASP A 81 -2.95 -11.66 -8.26
C ASP A 81 -1.88 -11.11 -7.30
N VAL A 82 -2.04 -9.85 -6.89
CA VAL A 82 -1.18 -9.15 -5.95
C VAL A 82 -1.99 -8.31 -4.97
N ILE A 83 -1.61 -8.33 -3.70
CA ILE A 83 -2.16 -7.47 -2.65
C ILE A 83 -1.12 -6.41 -2.26
N VAL A 84 -1.53 -5.13 -2.28
CA VAL A 84 -0.74 -4.03 -1.74
C VAL A 84 -1.25 -3.74 -0.32
N ASP A 85 -0.50 -4.18 0.67
CA ASP A 85 -0.78 -3.89 2.07
C ASP A 85 -0.23 -2.52 2.43
N THR A 86 -1.13 -1.61 2.76
CA THR A 86 -0.86 -0.24 3.23
C THR A 86 -1.44 0.03 4.61
N THR A 87 -1.67 -1.04 5.39
CA THR A 87 -2.10 -0.96 6.78
C THR A 87 -1.06 -0.25 7.65
N PRO A 88 -1.44 0.20 8.86
CA PRO A 88 -0.50 0.79 9.81
C PRO A 88 0.68 -0.15 10.13
N LYS A 89 1.74 0.43 10.70
CA LYS A 89 2.94 -0.32 11.08
C LYS A 89 2.57 -1.53 11.95
N HIS A 90 3.27 -2.63 11.72
CA HIS A 90 3.16 -3.90 12.44
C HIS A 90 1.87 -4.68 12.18
N VAL A 91 0.93 -4.15 11.40
CA VAL A 91 -0.30 -4.87 11.03
C VAL A 91 -0.04 -5.84 9.88
N ALA A 92 0.70 -5.41 8.86
CA ALA A 92 0.99 -6.22 7.67
C ALA A 92 1.69 -7.54 8.01
N ALA A 93 2.59 -7.55 9.00
CA ALA A 93 3.27 -8.77 9.46
C ALA A 93 2.28 -9.86 9.94
N GLY A 94 1.19 -9.45 10.60
CA GLY A 94 0.12 -10.37 11.02
C GLY A 94 -0.75 -10.88 9.86
N ASN A 95 -0.83 -10.13 8.77
CA ASN A 95 -1.58 -10.53 7.57
C ASN A 95 -0.79 -11.44 6.63
N LEU A 96 0.54 -11.49 6.72
CA LEU A 96 1.38 -12.29 5.82
C LEU A 96 0.99 -13.77 5.73
N PRO A 97 0.72 -14.49 6.83
CA PRO A 97 0.29 -15.90 6.75
C PRO A 97 -1.01 -16.05 5.95
N ARG A 98 -1.92 -15.09 6.06
CA ARG A 98 -3.20 -15.07 5.33
C ARG A 98 -2.96 -14.88 3.82
N TYR A 99 -2.07 -13.96 3.45
CA TYR A 99 -1.72 -13.75 2.04
C TYR A 99 -1.00 -14.94 1.43
N GLN A 100 -0.09 -15.58 2.18
CA GLN A 100 0.61 -16.79 1.76
C GLN A 100 -0.36 -17.95 1.55
N ALA A 101 -1.31 -18.13 2.46
CA ALA A 101 -2.36 -19.15 2.32
C ALA A 101 -3.24 -18.91 1.09
N ALA A 102 -3.50 -17.65 0.73
CA ALA A 102 -4.24 -17.29 -0.48
C ALA A 102 -3.39 -17.40 -1.77
N GLY A 103 -2.09 -17.62 -1.67
CA GLY A 103 -1.20 -17.76 -2.84
C GLY A 103 -0.99 -16.48 -3.64
N VAL A 104 -1.27 -15.31 -3.06
CA VAL A 104 -1.12 -14.02 -3.75
C VAL A 104 0.26 -13.41 -3.54
N LYS A 105 0.75 -12.64 -4.51
CA LYS A 105 1.96 -11.82 -4.31
C LYS A 105 1.65 -10.64 -3.38
N VAL A 106 2.65 -10.16 -2.65
CA VAL A 106 2.45 -9.17 -1.58
C VAL A 106 3.46 -8.03 -1.68
N ILE A 107 2.94 -6.81 -1.56
CA ILE A 107 3.75 -5.60 -1.38
C ILE A 107 3.38 -4.97 -0.04
N VAL A 108 4.36 -4.81 0.86
CA VAL A 108 4.18 -4.10 2.14
C VAL A 108 4.91 -2.75 2.14
N GLN A 109 4.51 -1.83 3.02
CA GLN A 109 5.10 -0.50 3.10
C GLN A 109 6.28 -0.41 4.07
N GLY A 110 7.03 0.69 3.99
CA GLY A 110 8.26 0.91 4.76
C GLY A 110 8.08 1.09 6.27
N GLY A 111 6.85 0.95 6.76
CA GLY A 111 6.57 0.81 8.18
C GLY A 111 7.01 -0.54 8.74
N GLU A 112 7.08 -1.57 7.89
CA GLU A 112 7.48 -2.92 8.26
C GLU A 112 9.00 -3.08 8.34
N ALA A 113 9.46 -4.05 9.12
CA ALA A 113 10.87 -4.39 9.23
C ALA A 113 11.42 -4.97 7.91
N HIS A 114 12.73 -4.83 7.67
CA HIS A 114 13.36 -5.45 6.50
C HIS A 114 13.24 -6.98 6.55
N SER A 115 13.44 -7.57 7.72
CA SER A 115 13.34 -9.01 7.98
C SER A 115 11.96 -9.60 7.64
N THR A 116 10.88 -8.79 7.66
CA THR A 116 9.52 -9.21 7.29
C THR A 116 9.45 -9.77 5.87
N THR A 117 10.32 -9.30 4.96
CA THR A 117 10.29 -9.71 3.54
C THR A 117 11.65 -10.19 3.03
N GLY A 118 12.74 -9.93 3.76
CA GLY A 118 14.11 -10.18 3.28
C GLY A 118 14.49 -9.39 2.04
N HIS A 119 13.67 -8.41 1.64
CA HIS A 119 13.86 -7.60 0.45
C HIS A 119 13.40 -6.17 0.70
N SER A 120 13.95 -5.21 -0.02
CA SER A 120 13.52 -3.82 0.08
C SER A 120 13.68 -3.16 -1.26
N PHE A 121 12.68 -2.40 -1.66
CA PHE A 121 12.51 -1.99 -3.04
C PHE A 121 12.49 -0.47 -3.19
N VAL A 122 13.30 0.01 -4.13
CA VAL A 122 13.21 1.33 -4.75
C VAL A 122 13.45 1.13 -6.25
N ALA A 123 12.42 1.35 -7.07
CA ALA A 123 12.44 1.00 -8.49
C ALA A 123 13.73 1.42 -9.22
N GLN A 124 14.14 2.68 -9.11
CA GLN A 124 15.33 3.17 -9.82
C GLN A 124 16.66 2.62 -9.30
N ALA A 125 16.70 2.01 -8.11
CA ALA A 125 17.93 1.52 -7.50
C ALA A 125 18.10 0.01 -7.66
N ASN A 126 17.00 -0.76 -7.57
CA ASN A 126 17.09 -2.21 -7.55
C ASN A 126 15.87 -2.92 -8.15
N TYR A 127 15.31 -2.40 -9.25
CA TYR A 127 14.18 -3.04 -9.94
C TYR A 127 14.42 -4.52 -10.24
N ALA A 128 15.59 -4.84 -10.81
CA ALA A 128 15.95 -6.20 -11.21
C ALA A 128 15.89 -7.21 -10.06
N THR A 129 16.13 -6.79 -8.81
CA THR A 129 16.12 -7.69 -7.65
C THR A 129 14.70 -8.06 -7.20
N ALA A 130 13.67 -7.34 -7.67
CA ALA A 130 12.27 -7.63 -7.37
C ALA A 130 11.61 -8.60 -8.36
N LEU A 131 12.23 -8.83 -9.52
CA LEU A 131 11.68 -9.70 -10.56
C LEU A 131 11.47 -11.12 -10.02
N GLY A 132 10.29 -11.68 -10.27
CA GLY A 132 9.91 -13.03 -9.85
C GLY A 132 9.61 -13.20 -8.34
N ARG A 133 9.83 -12.18 -7.49
CA ARG A 133 9.55 -12.30 -6.07
C ARG A 133 8.05 -12.36 -5.77
N ASP A 134 7.71 -13.07 -4.70
CA ASP A 134 6.35 -13.13 -4.18
C ASP A 134 6.07 -12.07 -3.12
N LEU A 135 7.11 -11.59 -2.44
CA LEU A 135 7.00 -10.65 -1.34
C LEU A 135 8.10 -9.60 -1.42
N THR A 136 7.71 -8.33 -1.27
CA THR A 136 8.65 -7.21 -1.21
C THR A 136 8.15 -6.09 -0.32
N ARG A 137 9.09 -5.32 0.25
CA ARG A 137 8.80 -4.11 1.01
C ARG A 137 9.21 -2.87 0.21
N VAL A 138 8.26 -2.01 -0.12
CA VAL A 138 8.58 -0.64 -0.57
C VAL A 138 9.09 0.14 0.64
N VAL A 139 10.27 0.73 0.56
CA VAL A 139 10.86 1.43 1.72
C VAL A 139 10.11 2.71 2.10
N SER A 140 10.48 3.32 3.22
CA SER A 140 9.79 4.53 3.72
C SER A 140 9.92 5.72 2.75
N CYS A 141 9.09 6.75 2.93
CA CYS A 141 9.17 7.99 2.13
C CYS A 141 10.56 8.64 2.19
N ASN A 142 11.17 8.72 3.38
CA ASN A 142 12.51 9.28 3.56
C ASN A 142 13.59 8.39 2.94
N THR A 143 13.50 7.08 3.13
CA THR A 143 14.47 6.15 2.53
C THR A 143 14.37 6.22 1.01
N THR A 144 13.16 6.30 0.46
CA THR A 144 12.93 6.42 -0.98
C THR A 144 13.61 7.69 -1.49
N SER A 145 13.33 8.87 -0.92
CA SER A 145 13.91 10.13 -1.40
C SER A 145 15.45 10.12 -1.31
N ILE A 146 16.01 9.63 -0.21
CA ILE A 146 17.47 9.53 -0.02
C ILE A 146 18.09 8.59 -1.06
N VAL A 147 17.55 7.38 -1.22
CA VAL A 147 18.06 6.41 -2.21
C VAL A 147 17.97 6.98 -3.61
N ARG A 148 16.92 7.76 -3.92
CA ARG A 148 16.79 8.34 -5.26
C ARG A 148 17.89 9.36 -5.57
N VAL A 149 18.14 10.27 -4.63
CA VAL A 149 19.15 11.32 -4.80
C VAL A 149 20.56 10.74 -4.77
N LEU A 150 20.86 9.92 -3.75
CA LEU A 150 22.19 9.33 -3.61
C LEU A 150 22.52 8.35 -4.74
N GLY A 151 21.54 7.55 -5.18
CA GLY A 151 21.74 6.65 -6.32
C GLY A 151 22.07 7.39 -7.62
N ALA A 152 21.47 8.57 -7.84
CA ALA A 152 21.82 9.40 -9.01
C ALA A 152 23.25 9.94 -8.93
N LEU A 153 23.69 10.39 -7.75
CA LEU A 153 25.07 10.86 -7.54
C LEU A 153 26.11 9.73 -7.66
N GLU A 154 25.78 8.55 -7.12
CA GLU A 154 26.60 7.34 -7.25
C GLU A 154 26.79 6.96 -8.72
N ASN A 155 25.70 6.88 -9.49
CA ASN A 155 25.74 6.54 -10.92
C ASN A 155 26.55 7.55 -11.75
N ALA A 156 26.63 8.80 -11.31
CA ALA A 156 27.45 9.83 -11.94
C ALA A 156 28.92 9.81 -11.49
N GLY A 157 29.30 8.92 -10.55
CA GLY A 157 30.65 8.87 -9.96
C GLY A 157 30.96 10.04 -9.02
N LEU A 158 29.94 10.73 -8.51
CA LEU A 158 30.07 11.95 -7.71
C LEU A 158 29.88 11.72 -6.21
N LEU A 159 29.46 10.52 -5.80
CA LEU A 159 29.19 10.20 -4.41
C LEU A 159 30.43 9.62 -3.72
N LEU A 160 31.11 10.44 -2.92
CA LEU A 160 32.18 9.96 -2.03
C LEU A 160 31.63 9.57 -0.65
N ARG A 161 30.73 10.39 -0.10
CA ARG A 161 30.12 10.20 1.22
C ARG A 161 28.83 11.01 1.33
N ALA A 162 27.82 10.44 2.00
CA ALA A 162 26.61 11.16 2.39
C ALA A 162 26.47 11.24 3.91
N ARG A 163 26.00 12.39 4.40
CA ARG A 163 25.53 12.60 5.77
C ARG A 163 24.24 13.40 5.69
N GLY A 164 23.19 12.95 6.36
CA GLY A 164 21.87 13.58 6.29
C GLY A 164 21.22 13.65 7.65
N VAL A 165 20.49 14.75 7.88
CA VAL A 165 19.60 14.94 9.02
C VAL A 165 18.19 15.09 8.46
N THR A 166 17.23 14.30 8.97
CA THR A 166 15.85 14.35 8.48
C THR A 166 14.96 15.14 9.44
N GLY A 167 14.52 16.33 9.02
CA GLY A 167 13.36 17.00 9.63
C GLY A 167 12.09 16.28 9.20
N ARG A 168 11.30 15.77 10.16
CA ARG A 168 10.07 15.02 9.88
C ARG A 168 8.86 15.85 10.31
N ALA A 169 7.87 15.96 9.44
CA ALA A 169 6.60 16.59 9.80
C ALA A 169 5.91 15.77 10.91
N GLU A 170 5.41 16.46 11.93
CA GLU A 170 4.74 15.86 13.09
C GLU A 170 3.39 15.23 12.72
N CYS A 171 2.59 15.93 11.91
CA CYS A 171 1.31 15.43 11.42
C CYS A 171 0.99 16.00 10.03
N ARG A 172 0.33 15.19 9.18
CA ARG A 172 -0.24 15.65 7.91
C ARG A 172 -1.71 16.02 8.12
N ARG A 173 -1.99 17.14 8.80
CA ARG A 173 -3.31 17.77 8.74
C ARG A 173 -3.36 18.67 7.50
N VAL A 174 -4.33 18.45 6.63
CA VAL A 174 -4.71 19.44 5.62
C VAL A 174 -5.52 20.49 6.37
N HIS A 175 -4.89 21.59 6.76
CA HIS A 175 -5.64 22.77 7.18
C HIS A 175 -6.26 23.36 5.91
N TYR A 176 -7.57 23.19 5.73
CA TYR A 176 -8.33 24.13 4.91
C TYR A 176 -8.46 25.41 5.73
N SER A 177 -7.56 26.37 5.51
CA SER A 177 -7.87 27.75 5.83
C SER A 177 -8.73 28.27 4.68
N SER A 178 -10.05 28.37 4.91
CA SER A 178 -10.88 29.26 4.12
C SER A 178 -10.31 30.65 4.28
N TRP A 179 -9.82 31.23 3.19
CA TRP A 179 -9.64 32.67 3.10
C TRP A 179 -11.02 33.22 2.72
N ASP A 180 -11.72 33.76 3.72
CA ASP A 180 -12.78 34.75 3.48
C ASP A 180 -12.14 36.07 3.02
#